data_AF-A0A8X7VQ33-F1
#
_entry.id   AF-A0A8X7VQ33-F1
#
_cell.length_a   1.000
_cell.length_b   1.000
_cell.length_c   1.000
_cell.angle_alpha   90.00
_cell.angle_beta   90.00
_cell.angle_gamma   90.00
#
_symmetry.space_group_name_H-M   'P 1'
#
loop_
_entity.id
_entity.type
_entity.pdbx_description
1 polymer ?
#
loop_
_entity_poly.entity_id
_entity_poly.type
_entity_poly.pdbx_seq_one_letter_code
_entity_poly.pdbx_strand_id
1 'polypeptide(L)'
;MVRQADSLMNKTLRNKKLADKAITPLLEEWGKPSELRDLIKNLQDSNQFSKALEASSWFCDQKAHNHFPEDYADRLDLTEKVFGLKEAVKFFETSIPENMKGFSVYSTLLNSYTRSHQNLDKAEAIFEKMRELGFLTKLSPFRSMISLYSVLGKLVEIDIF
;
A
#
# COMPACT_ATOMS: atom_id res chain seq x y z
N MET A 1 2.67 -21.56 25.95
CA MET A 1 1.32 -20.93 25.94
C MET A 1 1.30 -19.53 26.57
N VAL A 2 1.95 -19.29 27.72
CA VAL A 2 1.96 -17.97 28.41
C VAL A 2 2.51 -16.81 27.55
N ARG A 3 3.63 -16.99 26.83
CA ARG A 3 4.25 -15.94 25.99
C ARG A 3 3.36 -15.39 24.87
N GLN A 4 2.47 -16.22 24.34
CA GLN A 4 1.60 -15.82 23.23
C GLN A 4 0.44 -14.97 23.73
N ALA A 5 -0.07 -15.27 24.94
CA ALA A 5 -1.07 -14.45 25.63
C ALA A 5 -0.51 -13.09 26.02
N ASP A 6 0.73 -13.03 26.53
CA ASP A 6 1.41 -11.77 26.88
C ASP A 6 1.66 -10.89 25.65
N SER A 7 2.06 -11.49 24.53
CA SER A 7 2.22 -10.81 23.25
C SER A 7 0.89 -10.24 22.74
N LEU A 8 -0.20 -11.01 22.86
CA LEU A 8 -1.52 -10.55 22.46
C LEU A 8 -2.01 -9.42 23.35
N MET A 9 -1.83 -9.55 24.67
CA MET A 9 -2.26 -8.55 25.64
C MET A 9 -1.50 -7.24 25.46
N ASN A 10 -0.20 -7.29 25.22
CA ASN A 10 0.60 -6.11 24.88
C ASN A 10 0.15 -5.48 23.56
N LYS A 11 -0.16 -6.29 22.55
CA LYS A 11 -0.70 -5.80 21.26
C LYS A 11 -2.05 -5.10 21.44
N THR A 12 -2.95 -5.66 22.24
CA THR A 12 -4.27 -5.08 22.55
C THR A 12 -4.16 -3.80 23.37
N LEU A 13 -3.27 -3.75 24.36
CA LEU A 13 -3.01 -2.55 25.16
C LEU A 13 -2.38 -1.42 24.32
N ARG A 14 -1.46 -1.76 23.40
CA ARG A 14 -0.89 -0.82 22.42
C ARG A 14 -1.98 -0.26 21.49
N ASN A 15 -2.83 -1.13 20.94
CA ASN A 15 -3.95 -0.73 20.08
C ASN A 15 -4.94 0.21 20.79
N LYS A 16 -5.21 -0.03 22.09
CA LYS A 16 -6.03 0.87 22.91
C LYS A 16 -5.35 2.22 23.15
N LYS A 17 -4.04 2.25 23.41
CA LYS A 17 -3.26 3.49 23.60
C LYS A 17 -3.20 4.35 22.33
N LEU A 18 -3.27 3.73 21.15
CA LEU A 18 -3.34 4.38 19.83
C LEU A 18 -4.74 4.95 19.50
N ALA A 19 -5.79 4.53 20.20
CA ALA A 19 -7.14 5.05 19.99
C ALA A 19 -7.26 6.50 20.48
N ASP A 20 -6.55 6.85 21.56
CA ASP A 20 -6.79 8.05 22.37
C ASP A 20 -5.71 9.16 22.27
N LYS A 21 -4.60 8.95 21.54
CA LYS A 21 -3.49 9.92 21.45
C LYS A 21 -3.04 10.19 20.00
N ALA A 22 -2.46 11.37 19.79
CA ALA A 22 -1.66 11.65 18.60
C ALA A 22 -0.57 10.59 18.46
N ILE A 23 -0.35 10.09 17.24
CA ILE A 23 0.54 8.95 17.00
C ILE A 23 2.00 9.40 17.01
N THR A 24 2.25 10.65 16.60
CA THR A 24 3.57 11.26 16.47
C THR A 24 4.50 11.09 17.70
N PRO A 25 4.06 11.36 18.95
CA PRO A 25 4.89 11.15 20.14
C PRO A 25 5.17 9.67 20.47
N LEU A 26 4.31 8.75 20.02
CA LEU A 26 4.49 7.31 20.21
C LEU A 26 5.50 6.72 19.22
N LEU A 27 5.63 7.32 18.04
CA LEU A 27 6.58 6.88 17.01
C LEU A 27 8.02 7.18 17.41
N GLU A 28 8.28 8.30 18.08
CA GLU A 28 9.60 8.66 18.62
C GLU A 28 10.05 7.71 19.74
N GLU A 29 9.11 7.19 20.54
CA GLU A 29 9.36 6.18 21.57
C GLU A 29 9.72 4.81 20.95
N TRP A 30 9.31 4.55 19.70
CA TRP A 30 9.46 3.25 19.04
C TRP A 30 10.67 3.24 18.10
N GLY A 31 11.84 2.99 18.67
CA GLY A 31 13.11 3.06 17.95
C GLY A 31 13.45 1.90 16.98
N LYS A 32 12.56 0.93 16.74
CA LYS A 32 12.86 -0.21 15.84
C LYS A 32 11.96 -0.24 14.60
N PRO A 33 12.52 -0.25 13.38
CA PRO A 33 11.76 -0.35 12.13
C PRO A 33 10.75 -1.49 12.06
N SER A 34 11.07 -2.66 12.63
CA SER A 34 10.17 -3.81 12.64
C SER A 34 8.89 -3.54 13.44
N GLU A 35 9.01 -2.88 14.59
CA GLU A 35 7.85 -2.58 15.45
C GLU A 35 6.95 -1.52 14.81
N LEU A 36 7.53 -0.59 14.06
CA LEU A 36 6.79 0.41 13.28
C LEU A 36 6.01 -0.21 12.12
N ARG A 37 6.61 -1.16 11.38
CA ARG A 37 5.89 -1.90 10.33
C ARG A 37 4.74 -2.73 10.90
N ASP A 38 4.97 -3.42 12.01
CA ASP A 38 3.93 -4.18 12.70
C ASP A 38 2.78 -3.27 13.15
N LEU A 39 3.08 -2.06 13.65
CA LEU A 39 2.07 -1.06 13.97
C LEU A 39 1.24 -0.68 12.76
N ILE A 40 1.89 -0.25 11.68
CA ILE A 40 1.22 0.24 10.47
C ILE A 40 0.27 -0.85 9.96
N LYS A 41 0.74 -2.09 9.92
CA LYS A 41 -0.08 -3.25 9.56
C LYS A 41 -1.28 -3.45 10.49
N ASN A 42 -1.09 -3.37 11.81
CA ASN A 42 -2.22 -3.50 12.75
C ASN A 42 -3.27 -2.39 12.59
N LEU A 43 -2.83 -1.17 12.28
CA LEU A 43 -3.73 -0.05 11.98
C LEU A 43 -4.49 -0.29 10.67
N GLN A 44 -3.82 -0.81 9.63
CA GLN A 44 -4.46 -1.24 8.37
C GLN A 44 -5.49 -2.35 8.61
N ASP A 45 -5.13 -3.41 9.33
CA ASP A 45 -6.01 -4.53 9.66
C ASP A 45 -7.25 -4.08 10.47
N SER A 46 -7.12 -2.98 11.22
CA SER A 46 -8.21 -2.36 11.98
C SER A 46 -8.93 -1.24 11.22
N ASN A 47 -8.69 -1.09 9.91
CA ASN A 47 -9.24 -0.05 9.04
C ASN A 47 -8.99 1.40 9.49
N GLN A 48 -7.98 1.62 10.34
CA GLN A 48 -7.57 2.96 10.79
C GLN A 48 -6.61 3.60 9.77
N PHE A 49 -7.04 3.75 8.51
CA PHE A 49 -6.17 4.12 7.39
C PHE A 49 -5.50 5.49 7.54
N SER A 50 -6.20 6.52 8.04
CA SER A 50 -5.60 7.84 8.25
C SER A 50 -4.44 7.78 9.26
N LYS A 51 -4.61 7.00 10.33
CA LYS A 51 -3.59 6.77 11.36
C LYS A 51 -2.42 5.95 10.84
N ALA A 52 -2.70 4.91 10.06
CA ALA A 52 -1.68 4.12 9.39
C ALA A 52 -0.87 4.98 8.40
N LEU A 53 -1.53 5.90 7.68
CA LEU A 53 -0.89 6.81 6.75
C LEU A 53 0.02 7.81 7.46
N GLU A 54 -0.41 8.38 8.59
CA GLU A 54 0.43 9.23 9.44
C GLU A 54 1.69 8.48 9.89
N ALA A 55 1.52 7.27 10.43
CA ALA A 55 2.63 6.43 10.87
C ALA A 55 3.60 6.07 9.73
N SER A 56 3.07 5.67 8.56
CA SER A 56 3.90 5.35 7.38
C SER A 56 4.63 6.56 6.83
N SER A 57 4.01 7.75 6.89
CA SER A 57 4.62 8.99 6.41
C SER A 57 5.80 9.37 7.29
N TRP A 58 5.57 9.41 8.61
CA TRP A 58 6.65 9.67 9.56
C TRP A 58 7.78 8.65 9.41
N PHE A 59 7.45 7.36 9.27
CA PHE A 59 8.46 6.29 9.13
C PHE A 59 9.33 6.48 7.89
N CYS A 60 8.72 6.71 6.72
CA CYS A 60 9.44 6.93 5.46
C CYS A 60 10.30 8.21 5.47
N ASP A 61 9.94 9.22 6.26
CA ASP A 61 10.70 10.48 6.36
C ASP A 61 11.96 10.33 7.24
N GLN A 62 12.06 9.26 8.04
CA GLN A 62 13.24 8.97 8.85
C GLN A 62 14.39 8.41 7.99
N LYS A 63 15.38 9.24 7.68
CA LYS A 63 16.57 8.84 6.90
C LYS A 63 17.49 7.82 7.59
N ALA A 64 17.36 7.67 8.91
CA ALA A 64 18.19 6.76 9.70
C ALA A 64 17.75 5.28 9.59
N HIS A 65 16.58 5.01 9.01
CA HIS A 65 16.04 3.66 8.90
C HIS A 65 16.22 3.11 7.48
N ASN A 66 16.45 1.80 7.39
CA ASN A 66 16.43 1.11 6.10
C ASN A 66 14.98 0.92 5.64
N HIS A 67 14.67 1.54 4.51
CA HIS A 67 13.39 1.44 3.80
C HIS A 67 13.50 0.42 2.68
N PHE A 68 12.39 -0.26 2.41
CA PHE A 68 12.23 -1.19 1.31
C PHE A 68 11.08 -0.74 0.39
N PRO A 69 11.05 -1.19 -0.88
CA PRO A 69 9.93 -0.91 -1.79
C PRO A 69 8.55 -1.23 -1.19
N GLU A 70 8.46 -2.25 -0.34
CA GLU A 70 7.25 -2.63 0.39
C GLU A 70 6.73 -1.51 1.31
N ASP A 71 7.61 -0.77 2.00
CA ASP A 71 7.21 0.34 2.87
C ASP A 71 6.53 1.46 2.06
N TYR A 72 7.05 1.74 0.87
CA TYR A 72 6.47 2.70 -0.06
C TYR A 72 5.19 2.18 -0.73
N ALA A 73 5.11 0.89 -1.02
CA ALA A 73 3.90 0.27 -1.57
C ALA A 73 2.73 0.33 -0.57
N ASP A 74 3.00 0.10 0.71
CA ASP A 74 2.01 0.24 1.79
C ASP A 74 1.55 1.70 1.93
N ARG A 75 2.49 2.66 1.92
CA ARG A 75 2.16 4.09 1.95
C ARG A 75 1.35 4.53 0.72
N LEU A 76 1.64 3.99 -0.46
CA LEU A 76 0.90 4.26 -1.69
C LEU A 76 -0.56 3.77 -1.58
N ASP A 77 -0.79 2.52 -1.14
CA ASP A 77 -2.13 1.98 -0.93
C ASP A 77 -2.91 2.76 0.15
N LEU A 78 -2.24 3.15 1.23
CA LEU A 78 -2.82 4.01 2.27
C LEU A 78 -3.18 5.40 1.74
N THR A 79 -2.34 5.99 0.90
CA THR A 79 -2.61 7.29 0.29
C THR A 79 -3.84 7.23 -0.60
N GLU A 80 -3.99 6.18 -1.40
CA GLU A 80 -5.20 5.98 -2.21
C GLU A 80 -6.45 5.80 -1.34
N LYS A 81 -6.38 5.00 -0.27
CA LYS A 81 -7.52 4.76 0.62
C LYS A 81 -7.99 6.01 1.36
N VAL A 82 -7.08 6.92 1.69
CA VAL A 82 -7.39 8.13 2.47
C VAL A 82 -7.71 9.32 1.58
N PHE A 83 -6.96 9.51 0.49
CA PHE A 83 -7.02 10.72 -0.36
C PHE A 83 -7.44 10.45 -1.82
N GLY A 84 -7.59 9.19 -2.20
CA GLY A 84 -8.00 8.78 -3.54
C GLY A 84 -6.83 8.58 -4.51
N LEU A 85 -7.15 7.97 -5.66
CA LEU A 85 -6.19 7.54 -6.68
C LEU A 85 -5.32 8.69 -7.21
N LYS A 86 -5.88 9.90 -7.37
CA LYS A 86 -5.13 11.05 -7.88
C LYS A 86 -3.94 11.40 -6.99
N GLU A 87 -4.13 11.44 -5.68
CA GLU A 87 -3.04 11.74 -4.74
C GLU A 87 -2.06 10.58 -4.62
N ALA A 88 -2.53 9.33 -4.73
CA ALA A 88 -1.65 8.16 -4.78
C ALA A 88 -0.71 8.20 -6.00
N VAL A 89 -1.22 8.54 -7.19
CA VAL A 89 -0.40 8.70 -8.40
C VAL A 89 0.63 9.82 -8.22
N LYS A 90 0.22 10.96 -7.67
CA LYS A 90 1.15 12.06 -7.37
C LYS A 90 2.24 11.66 -6.38
N PHE A 91 1.89 10.88 -5.35
CA PHE A 91 2.86 10.33 -4.41
C PHE A 91 3.85 9.39 -5.12
N PHE A 92 3.37 8.48 -5.97
CA PHE A 92 4.21 7.62 -6.80
C PHE A 92 5.18 8.43 -7.67
N GLU A 93 4.71 9.48 -8.33
CA GLU A 93 5.51 10.26 -9.26
C GLU A 93 6.56 11.14 -8.56
N THR A 94 6.19 11.81 -7.47
CA THR A 94 6.98 12.89 -6.88
C THR A 94 7.71 12.53 -5.58
N SER A 95 7.24 11.51 -4.86
CA SER A 95 7.69 11.24 -3.48
C SER A 95 8.42 9.91 -3.32
N ILE A 96 8.18 8.92 -4.18
CA ILE A 96 8.90 7.64 -4.13
C ILE A 96 10.21 7.76 -4.92
N PRO A 97 11.39 7.53 -4.29
CA PRO A 97 12.66 7.48 -5.00
C PRO A 97 12.66 6.41 -6.10
N GLU A 98 13.30 6.67 -7.24
CA GLU A 98 13.31 5.72 -8.37
C GLU A 98 13.85 4.33 -7.99
N ASN A 99 14.88 4.26 -7.15
CA ASN A 99 15.43 2.99 -6.66
C ASN A 99 14.51 2.25 -5.67
N MET A 100 13.45 2.90 -5.20
CA MET A 100 12.43 2.33 -4.32
C MET A 100 11.14 1.96 -5.08
N LYS A 101 11.01 2.30 -6.37
CA LYS A 101 9.91 1.86 -7.24
C LYS A 101 10.11 0.41 -7.70
N GLY A 102 10.17 -0.50 -6.73
CA GLY A 102 10.31 -1.94 -6.98
C GLY A 102 9.02 -2.61 -7.43
N PHE A 103 9.06 -3.94 -7.55
CA PHE A 103 7.91 -4.77 -7.91
C PHE A 103 6.65 -4.46 -7.09
N SER A 104 6.79 -4.33 -5.76
CA SER A 104 5.65 -4.09 -4.85
C SER A 104 4.94 -2.79 -5.17
N VAL A 105 5.68 -1.71 -5.39
CA VAL A 105 5.13 -0.38 -5.71
C VAL A 105 4.37 -0.41 -7.04
N TYR A 106 4.99 -0.95 -8.10
CA TYR A 106 4.32 -1.07 -9.40
C TYR A 106 3.12 -2.00 -9.37
N SER A 107 3.20 -3.12 -8.63
CA SER A 107 2.07 -4.04 -8.48
C SER A 107 0.91 -3.39 -7.72
N THR A 108 1.18 -2.56 -6.70
CA THR A 108 0.15 -1.79 -6.01
C THR A 108 -0.51 -0.80 -6.96
N LEU A 109 0.26 -0.01 -7.70
CA LEU A 109 -0.28 0.96 -8.66
C LEU A 109 -1.10 0.31 -9.78
N LEU A 110 -0.63 -0.83 -10.31
CA LEU A 110 -1.38 -1.60 -11.29
C LEU A 110 -2.72 -2.05 -10.73
N ASN A 111 -2.73 -2.59 -9.51
CA ASN A 111 -3.96 -3.00 -8.85
C ASN A 111 -4.93 -1.82 -8.72
N SER A 112 -4.45 -0.65 -8.33
CA SER A 112 -5.26 0.57 -8.25
C SER A 112 -5.92 0.93 -9.58
N TYR A 113 -5.17 0.90 -10.69
CA TYR A 113 -5.75 1.18 -12.01
C TYR A 113 -6.74 0.11 -12.46
N THR A 114 -6.48 -1.18 -12.19
CA THR A 114 -7.36 -2.28 -12.61
C THR A 114 -8.72 -2.34 -11.88
N ARG A 115 -8.93 -1.52 -10.84
CA ARG A 115 -10.23 -1.42 -10.14
C ARG A 115 -11.33 -0.76 -10.97
N SER A 116 -10.98 0.00 -12.01
CA SER A 116 -11.95 0.64 -12.91
C SER A 116 -11.53 0.51 -14.36
N HIS A 117 -12.48 0.10 -15.21
CA HIS A 117 -12.29 -0.01 -16.66
C HIS A 117 -11.93 1.34 -17.31
N GLN A 118 -12.29 2.47 -16.69
CA GLN A 118 -11.93 3.81 -17.16
C GLN A 118 -10.42 4.09 -17.13
N ASN A 119 -9.63 3.29 -16.41
CA ASN A 119 -8.19 3.44 -16.31
C ASN A 119 -7.43 2.42 -17.18
N LEU A 120 -8.08 1.81 -18.20
CA LEU A 120 -7.48 0.77 -19.03
C LEU A 120 -6.11 1.17 -19.58
N ASP A 121 -6.02 2.31 -20.28
CA ASP A 121 -4.78 2.78 -20.90
C ASP A 121 -3.65 2.94 -19.86
N LYS A 122 -3.99 3.37 -18.63
CA LYS A 122 -3.02 3.52 -17.54
C LYS A 122 -2.60 2.18 -16.95
N ALA A 123 -3.52 1.23 -16.83
CA ALA A 123 -3.21 -0.12 -16.39
C ALA A 123 -2.27 -0.81 -17.40
N GLU A 124 -2.56 -0.70 -18.70
CA GLU A 124 -1.71 -1.23 -19.77
C GLU A 124 -0.33 -0.58 -19.76
N ALA A 125 -0.25 0.75 -19.64
CA ALA A 125 1.03 1.46 -19.55
C ALA A 125 1.87 1.01 -18.34
N ILE A 126 1.26 0.83 -17.17
CA ILE A 126 1.96 0.31 -15.99
C ILE A 126 2.40 -1.14 -16.21
N PHE A 127 1.56 -1.97 -16.81
CA PHE A 127 1.88 -3.38 -17.07
C PHE A 127 3.06 -3.52 -18.04
N GLU A 128 3.08 -2.74 -19.12
CA GLU A 128 4.21 -2.70 -20.04
C GLU A 128 5.46 -2.13 -19.38
N LYS A 129 5.32 -1.12 -18.51
CA LYS A 129 6.47 -0.64 -17.73
C LYS A 129 7.05 -1.73 -16.81
N MET A 130 6.19 -2.52 -16.18
CA MET A 130 6.62 -3.68 -15.39
C MET A 130 7.35 -4.73 -16.25
N ARG A 131 6.95 -4.90 -17.52
CA ARG A 131 7.64 -5.78 -18.47
C ARG A 131 9.07 -5.31 -18.73
N GLU A 132 9.23 -4.03 -19.08
CA GLU A 132 10.55 -3.42 -19.36
C GLU A 132 11.50 -3.56 -18.17
N LEU A 133 10.98 -3.41 -16.95
CA LEU A 133 11.75 -3.51 -15.71
C LEU A 133 12.01 -4.96 -15.25
N GLY A 134 11.48 -5.96 -15.96
CA GLY A 134 11.62 -7.38 -15.59
C GLY A 134 10.80 -7.77 -14.35
N PHE A 135 9.76 -7.02 -14.01
CA PHE A 135 8.90 -7.25 -12.84
C PHE A 135 7.77 -8.26 -13.08
N LEU A 136 7.56 -8.70 -14.32
CA LEU A 136 6.53 -9.70 -14.68
C LEU A 136 6.98 -11.15 -14.41
N THR A 137 7.59 -11.39 -13.25
CA THR A 137 8.03 -12.74 -12.82
C THR A 137 6.99 -13.46 -11.95
N LYS A 138 5.97 -12.74 -11.46
CA LYS A 138 4.90 -13.26 -10.61
C LYS A 138 3.57 -13.25 -11.34
N LEU A 139 2.63 -14.10 -10.91
CA LEU A 139 1.30 -14.21 -11.52
C LEU A 139 0.36 -13.04 -11.19
N SER A 140 0.64 -12.26 -10.14
CA SER A 140 -0.30 -11.22 -9.68
C SER A 140 -0.59 -10.13 -10.71
N PRO A 141 0.38 -9.56 -11.45
CA PRO A 141 0.08 -8.52 -12.44
C PRO A 141 -0.82 -9.04 -13.57
N PHE A 142 -0.57 -10.28 -14.02
CA PHE A 142 -1.39 -10.93 -15.05
C PHE A 142 -2.82 -11.15 -14.58
N ARG A 143 -3.01 -11.59 -13.32
CA ARG A 143 -4.35 -11.77 -12.74
C ARG A 143 -5.13 -10.46 -12.71
N SER A 144 -4.48 -9.34 -12.36
CA SER A 144 -5.11 -8.02 -12.34
C SER A 144 -5.54 -7.59 -13.74
N MET A 145 -4.68 -7.76 -14.76
CA MET A 145 -5.04 -7.45 -16.15
C MET A 145 -6.16 -8.34 -16.70
N ILE A 146 -6.10 -9.66 -16.46
CA ILE A 146 -7.15 -10.59 -16.88
C ILE A 146 -8.51 -10.20 -16.27
N SER A 147 -8.51 -9.83 -14.99
CA SER A 147 -9.73 -9.37 -14.32
C SER A 147 -10.30 -8.11 -14.97
N LEU A 148 -9.44 -7.13 -15.29
CA LEU A 148 -9.84 -5.88 -15.95
C LEU A 148 -10.46 -6.13 -17.33
N TYR A 149 -9.79 -6.92 -18.18
CA TYR A 149 -10.30 -7.25 -19.52
C TYR A 149 -11.58 -8.08 -19.47
N SER A 150 -11.73 -8.96 -18.49
CA SER A 150 -12.97 -9.76 -18.33
C SER A 150 -14.18 -8.88 -18.02
N VAL A 151 -14.00 -7.82 -17.24
CA VAL A 151 -15.07 -6.84 -16.95
C VAL A 151 -15.42 -6.04 -18.21
N LEU A 152 -14.40 -5.59 -18.97
CA LEU A 152 -14.60 -4.88 -20.23
C LEU A 152 -15.39 -5.71 -21.25
N GLY A 153 -15.06 -7.00 -21.41
CA GLY A 153 -15.80 -7.90 -22.30
C GLY A 153 -17.29 -7.99 -21.96
N LYS A 154 -17.64 -8.03 -20.66
CA LYS A 154 -19.03 -8.04 -20.20
C LYS A 154 -19.77 -6.73 -20.47
N LEU A 155 -19.09 -5.59 -20.33
CA LEU A 155 -19.70 -4.28 -20.62
C LEU A 155 -20.03 -4.16 -22.11
N VAL A 156 -19.11 -4.59 -22.98
CA VAL A 156 -19.34 -4.64 -24.42
C VAL A 156 -20.53 -5.54 -24.77
N GLU A 157 -20.69 -6.68 -24.10
CA GLU A 157 -21.85 -7.56 -24.30
C GLU A 157 -23.17 -6.89 -23.92
N ILE A 158 -23.22 -6.13 -22.82
CA ILE A 158 -24.43 -5.41 -22.38
C ILE A 158 -24.80 -4.29 -23.36
N ASP A 159 -23.83 -3.56 -23.90
CA ASP A 159 -24.06 -2.46 -24.83
C ASP A 159 -24.58 -2.92 -26.22
N ILE A 160 -24.56 -4.23 -26.50
CA ILE A 160 -25.02 -4.83 -27.76
C ILE A 160 -26.51 -5.26 -27.69
N PHE A 161 -27.16 -5.16 -26.52
CA PHE A 161 -28.59 -5.47 -26.32
C PHE A 161 -29.42 -4.21 -26.00
#